data_AF-A0ABD5TQM5-F1
#
_entry.id   AF-A0ABD5TQM5-F1
#
_cell.length_a   1.000
_cell.length_b   1.000
_cell.length_c   1.000
_cell.angle_alpha   90.00
_cell.angle_beta   90.00
_cell.angle_gamma   90.00
#
_symmetry.space_group_name_H-M   'P 1'
#
loop_
_entity.id
_entity.type
_entity.pdbx_description
1 polymer ?
#
loop_
_entity_poly.entity_id
_entity_poly.type
_entity_poly.pdbx_seq_one_letter_code
_entity_poly.pdbx_strand_id
1 'polypeptide(L)'
;MITQAEFRDVIEQLITNGSSFIAVSKENLWREELVILYHDQVENLLQPSGVDVDEVLLDGTVYPVTCQRVYGTNVHFVHRVPIYSQGVHGTPEVTLEEGIENIHDQLKTGWNPVESRRRPLPFKEFAEELVEAGASKIEIDKESFRDTDGTLFWVRAYTKPGRGMPIIKLTDGVRFGDRGYLVDGLCPLVYLPTEEWSVVVYADSTDPVSKPVSLERGVENLQAYIEKEDSIETF
;
A
#
# COMPACT_ATOMS: atom_id res chain seq x y z
N MET A 1 11.19 15.30 -25.57
CA MET A 1 12.44 14.52 -25.69
C MET A 1 12.38 13.57 -24.53
N ILE A 2 12.42 12.25 -24.78
CA ILE A 2 12.34 11.25 -23.70
C ILE A 2 13.67 11.30 -22.94
N THR A 3 13.63 11.41 -21.61
CA THR A 3 14.81 11.37 -20.75
C THR A 3 15.02 9.97 -20.19
N GLN A 4 16.23 9.42 -20.35
CA GLN A 4 16.60 8.06 -19.89
C GLN A 4 17.77 8.13 -18.91
N ALA A 5 17.74 7.34 -17.83
CA ALA A 5 18.83 7.23 -16.85
C ALA A 5 19.04 5.77 -16.38
N GLU A 6 20.17 5.46 -15.74
CA GLU A 6 20.33 4.17 -15.05
C GLU A 6 19.47 4.14 -13.79
N PHE A 7 18.86 2.99 -13.48
CA PHE A 7 18.03 2.84 -12.27
C PHE A 7 18.80 3.19 -11.00
N ARG A 8 20.06 2.73 -10.89
CA ARG A 8 20.92 3.05 -9.74
C ARG A 8 21.09 4.56 -9.55
N ASP A 9 21.38 5.29 -10.63
CA ASP A 9 21.63 6.73 -10.58
C ASP A 9 20.38 7.49 -10.11
N VAL A 10 19.20 7.08 -10.55
CA VAL A 10 17.92 7.64 -10.08
C VAL A 10 17.75 7.45 -8.57
N ILE A 11 18.02 6.25 -8.05
CA ILE A 11 17.89 5.98 -6.61
C ILE A 11 18.94 6.76 -5.81
N GLU A 12 20.20 6.80 -6.26
CA GLU A 12 21.26 7.59 -5.61
C GLU A 12 20.94 9.08 -5.58
N GLN A 13 20.33 9.61 -6.64
CA GLN A 13 19.85 10.99 -6.68
C GLN A 13 18.74 11.22 -5.64
N LEU A 14 17.76 10.31 -5.54
CA LEU A 14 16.70 10.40 -4.53
C LEU A 14 17.26 10.36 -3.09
N ILE A 15 18.25 9.51 -2.82
CA ILE A 15 18.95 9.44 -1.52
C ILE A 15 19.69 10.75 -1.26
N THR A 16 20.45 11.25 -2.23
CA THR A 16 21.19 12.52 -2.14
C THR A 16 20.26 13.70 -1.87
N ASN A 17 19.04 13.65 -2.41
CA ASN A 17 18.00 14.66 -2.19
C ASN A 17 17.25 14.48 -0.86
N GLY A 18 17.68 13.58 0.01
CA GLY A 18 17.19 13.43 1.38
C GLY A 18 16.07 12.42 1.55
N SER A 19 15.87 11.52 0.58
CA SER A 19 14.94 10.40 0.75
C SER A 19 15.46 9.44 1.82
N SER A 20 14.65 9.19 2.85
CA SER A 20 14.95 8.21 3.91
C SER A 20 14.31 6.84 3.66
N PHE A 21 13.44 6.77 2.65
CA PHE A 21 12.78 5.54 2.24
C PHE A 21 12.52 5.59 0.73
N ILE A 22 12.83 4.48 0.05
CA ILE A 22 12.57 4.27 -1.37
C ILE A 22 12.14 2.82 -1.57
N ALA A 23 11.08 2.62 -2.36
CA ALA A 23 10.58 1.30 -2.74
C ALA A 23 10.02 1.32 -4.16
N VAL A 24 9.78 0.14 -4.72
CA VAL A 24 9.08 -0.03 -6.01
C VAL A 24 7.77 -0.78 -5.78
N SER A 25 6.69 -0.34 -6.44
CA SER A 25 5.41 -1.07 -6.44
C SER A 25 5.55 -2.41 -7.18
N LYS A 26 5.22 -3.53 -6.51
CA LYS A 26 5.22 -4.85 -7.15
C LYS A 26 4.15 -4.97 -8.24
N GLU A 27 3.01 -4.29 -8.03
CA GLU A 27 1.88 -4.24 -8.98
C GLU A 27 2.25 -3.61 -10.31
N ASN A 28 2.97 -2.50 -10.26
CA ASN A 28 3.44 -1.85 -11.48
C ASN A 28 4.57 -2.64 -12.12
N LEU A 29 5.45 -3.25 -11.32
CA LEU A 29 6.52 -4.09 -11.84
C LEU A 29 5.98 -5.25 -12.69
N TRP A 30 4.87 -5.87 -12.28
CA TRP A 30 4.16 -6.88 -13.06
C TRP A 30 3.63 -6.35 -14.40
N ARG A 31 3.30 -5.05 -14.47
CA ARG A 31 2.85 -4.36 -15.69
C ARG A 31 4.00 -3.79 -16.53
N GLU A 32 5.23 -4.17 -16.24
CA GLU A 32 6.45 -3.65 -16.88
C GLU A 32 6.63 -2.12 -16.69
N GLU A 33 6.14 -1.58 -15.57
CA GLU A 33 6.27 -0.18 -15.17
C GLU A 33 7.02 -0.02 -13.85
N LEU A 34 7.92 0.95 -13.74
CA LEU A 34 8.64 1.25 -12.50
C LEU A 34 8.03 2.46 -11.78
N VAL A 35 7.10 2.18 -10.86
CA VAL A 35 6.63 3.20 -9.91
C VAL A 35 7.53 3.19 -8.67
N ILE A 36 8.39 4.21 -8.60
CA ILE A 36 9.32 4.45 -7.49
C ILE A 36 8.61 5.29 -6.43
N LEU A 37 8.33 4.68 -5.29
CA LEU A 37 7.74 5.32 -4.11
C LEU A 37 8.88 5.86 -3.23
N TYR A 38 8.86 7.15 -2.87
CA TYR A 38 9.91 7.73 -2.03
C TYR A 38 9.38 8.66 -0.94
N HIS A 39 10.05 8.69 0.21
CA HIS A 39 9.76 9.58 1.33
C HIS A 39 11.00 10.33 1.80
N ASP A 40 10.92 11.65 1.85
CA ASP A 40 11.94 12.59 2.30
C ASP A 40 11.69 13.08 3.75
N GLN A 41 12.77 13.29 4.51
CA GLN A 41 12.64 13.82 5.89
C GLN A 41 12.46 15.34 5.95
N VAL A 42 12.52 16.03 4.80
CA VAL A 42 12.49 17.49 4.76
C VAL A 42 11.04 17.96 4.63
N GLU A 43 10.51 18.59 5.67
CA GLU A 43 9.14 19.16 5.75
C GLU A 43 8.86 20.32 4.76
N ASN A 44 9.82 20.69 3.89
CA ASN A 44 9.57 21.69 2.83
C ASN A 44 8.77 21.05 1.69
N LEU A 45 7.45 21.09 1.88
CA LEU A 45 6.35 20.45 1.13
C LEU A 45 6.18 20.83 -0.36
N LEU A 46 7.06 21.62 -0.98
CA LEU A 46 6.72 22.30 -2.25
C LEU A 46 7.52 21.91 -3.49
N GLN A 47 8.53 21.05 -3.39
CA GLN A 47 9.22 20.55 -4.58
C GLN A 47 9.40 19.03 -4.51
N PRO A 48 8.96 18.26 -5.53
CA PRO A 48 9.39 16.88 -5.72
C PRO A 48 10.93 16.84 -5.72
N SER A 49 11.52 15.74 -5.25
CA SER A 49 12.98 15.54 -5.15
C SER A 49 13.68 15.43 -6.53
N GLY A 50 13.13 16.01 -7.58
CA GLY A 50 13.90 16.47 -8.74
C GLY A 50 14.45 15.39 -9.67
N VAL A 51 13.88 14.19 -9.69
CA VAL A 51 14.19 13.21 -10.74
C VAL A 51 13.15 13.34 -11.85
N ASP A 52 13.52 14.03 -12.93
CA ASP A 52 12.71 14.20 -14.15
C ASP A 52 13.24 13.24 -15.24
N VAL A 53 12.87 11.96 -15.09
CA VAL A 53 13.28 10.87 -15.96
C VAL A 53 12.02 10.15 -16.44
N ASP A 54 11.89 9.96 -17.75
CA ASP A 54 10.76 9.26 -18.36
C ASP A 54 10.96 7.72 -18.34
N GLU A 55 12.22 7.28 -18.48
CA GLU A 55 12.59 5.87 -18.59
C GLU A 55 13.85 5.53 -17.81
N VAL A 56 13.90 4.35 -17.19
CA VAL A 56 15.11 3.84 -16.54
C VAL A 56 15.62 2.57 -17.19
N LEU A 57 16.95 2.49 -17.31
CA LEU A 57 17.65 1.29 -17.72
C LEU A 57 17.93 0.42 -16.48
N LEU A 58 17.48 -0.83 -16.52
CA LEU A 58 17.71 -1.84 -15.49
C LEU A 58 18.04 -3.17 -16.18
N ASP A 59 19.26 -3.68 -15.97
CA ASP A 59 19.78 -4.89 -16.63
C ASP A 59 19.66 -4.88 -18.16
N GLY A 60 19.85 -3.71 -18.79
CA GLY A 60 19.72 -3.57 -20.24
C GLY A 60 18.27 -3.56 -20.75
N THR A 61 17.29 -3.62 -19.85
CA THR A 61 15.86 -3.45 -20.18
C THR A 61 15.42 -2.04 -19.81
N VAL A 62 14.69 -1.39 -20.72
CA VAL A 62 14.15 -0.05 -20.51
C VAL A 62 12.75 -0.16 -19.94
N TYR A 63 12.50 0.51 -18.83
CA TYR A 63 11.19 0.58 -18.19
C TYR A 63 10.70 2.03 -18.15
N PRO A 64 9.43 2.30 -18.48
CA PRO A 64 8.82 3.58 -18.13
C PRO A 64 8.83 3.76 -16.61
N VAL A 65 9.19 4.96 -16.14
CA VAL A 65 9.33 5.24 -14.70
C VAL A 65 8.38 6.34 -14.25
N THR A 66 7.91 6.25 -13.02
CA THR A 66 7.23 7.34 -12.34
C THR A 66 7.70 7.41 -10.89
N CYS A 67 8.15 8.59 -10.47
CA CYS A 67 8.56 8.84 -9.10
C CYS A 67 7.40 9.47 -8.32
N GLN A 68 6.88 8.76 -7.32
CA GLN A 68 5.78 9.20 -6.49
C GLN A 68 6.25 9.44 -5.05
N ARG A 69 6.10 10.70 -4.60
CA ARG A 69 6.32 11.02 -3.18
C ARG A 69 5.22 10.39 -2.33
N VAL A 70 5.62 9.79 -1.22
CA VAL A 70 4.71 9.23 -0.21
C VAL A 70 4.95 9.95 1.12
N TYR A 71 3.87 10.18 1.86
CA TYR A 71 3.98 10.69 3.23
C TYR A 71 4.72 9.68 4.11
N GLY A 72 5.47 10.14 5.11
CA GLY A 72 6.22 9.25 6.03
C GLY A 72 5.32 8.26 6.75
N THR A 73 4.06 8.62 6.87
CA THR A 73 2.98 7.82 7.43
C THR A 73 2.61 6.63 6.55
N ASN A 74 2.88 6.70 5.25
CA ASN A 74 2.44 5.75 4.24
C ASN A 74 3.54 4.82 3.77
N VAL A 75 4.77 4.93 4.29
CA VAL A 75 5.95 4.12 3.86
C VAL A 75 5.81 2.60 4.06
N HIS A 76 4.70 2.13 4.65
CA HIS A 76 4.45 0.72 4.96
C HIS A 76 3.61 -0.01 3.89
N PHE A 77 3.79 0.28 2.60
CA PHE A 77 3.07 -0.39 1.50
C PHE A 77 3.32 -1.90 1.45
N VAL A 78 2.28 -2.73 1.43
CA VAL A 78 2.45 -4.19 1.53
C VAL A 78 3.07 -4.81 0.27
N HIS A 79 2.63 -4.36 -0.90
CA HIS A 79 3.09 -4.88 -2.21
C HIS A 79 4.24 -4.06 -2.77
N ARG A 80 5.35 -3.99 -2.02
CA ARG A 80 6.54 -3.25 -2.43
C ARG A 80 7.81 -4.08 -2.43
N VAL A 81 8.75 -3.71 -3.30
CA VAL A 81 10.15 -4.11 -3.22
C VAL A 81 10.91 -2.98 -2.51
N PRO A 82 11.45 -3.19 -1.31
CA PRO A 82 12.23 -2.15 -0.65
C PRO A 82 13.57 -1.96 -1.36
N ILE A 83 13.88 -0.71 -1.71
CA ILE A 83 15.13 -0.34 -2.40
C ILE A 83 16.09 0.38 -1.44
N TYR A 84 15.57 1.22 -0.55
CA TYR A 84 16.38 1.92 0.43
C TYR A 84 15.54 2.30 1.65
N SER A 85 16.11 2.21 2.84
CA SER A 85 15.45 2.59 4.09
C SER A 85 16.49 2.87 5.15
N GLN A 86 16.49 4.08 5.72
CA GLN A 86 17.39 4.47 6.80
C GLN A 86 16.65 5.31 7.84
N GLY A 87 16.68 4.86 9.11
CA GLY A 87 16.10 5.62 10.23
C GLY A 87 14.59 5.82 10.17
N VAL A 88 13.88 5.05 9.35
CA VAL A 88 12.41 5.11 9.23
C VAL A 88 11.77 4.12 10.20
N HIS A 89 10.90 4.62 11.07
CA HIS A 89 10.29 3.81 12.11
C HIS A 89 9.38 2.74 11.53
N GLY A 90 9.53 1.48 11.96
CA GLY A 90 8.67 0.38 11.54
C GLY A 90 8.99 -0.20 10.15
N THR A 91 10.06 0.27 9.50
CA THR A 91 10.62 -0.35 8.29
C THR A 91 12.01 -0.89 8.62
N PRO A 92 12.36 -2.11 8.20
CA PRO A 92 13.74 -2.58 8.25
C PRO A 92 14.67 -1.61 7.52
N GLU A 93 15.90 -1.47 8.00
CA GLU A 93 16.94 -0.77 7.24
C GLU A 93 17.28 -1.59 6.00
N VAL A 94 17.48 -0.91 4.87
CA VAL A 94 17.82 -1.50 3.58
C VAL A 94 18.84 -0.58 2.92
N THR A 95 20.02 -1.13 2.66
CA THR A 95 21.06 -0.43 1.87
C THR A 95 20.69 -0.39 0.40
N LEU A 96 21.28 0.54 -0.35
CA LEU A 96 21.06 0.62 -1.79
C LEU A 96 21.41 -0.70 -2.48
N GLU A 97 22.56 -1.28 -2.14
CA GLU A 97 23.03 -2.54 -2.70
C GLU A 97 22.03 -3.68 -2.48
N GLU A 98 21.55 -3.86 -1.25
CA GLU A 98 20.50 -4.85 -0.92
C GLU A 98 19.20 -4.56 -1.69
N GLY A 99 18.84 -3.29 -1.85
CA GLY A 99 17.67 -2.87 -2.61
C GLY A 99 17.74 -3.19 -4.09
N ILE A 100 18.91 -2.99 -4.71
CA ILE A 100 19.17 -3.39 -6.09
C ILE A 100 19.07 -4.92 -6.22
N GLU A 101 19.63 -5.68 -5.29
CA GLU A 101 19.47 -7.15 -5.29
C GLU A 101 18.00 -7.57 -5.15
N ASN A 102 17.23 -6.92 -4.26
CA ASN A 102 15.81 -7.18 -4.07
C ASN A 102 14.99 -7.01 -5.36
N ILE A 103 15.27 -5.97 -6.17
CA ILE A 103 14.54 -5.76 -7.42
C ILE A 103 14.91 -6.80 -8.47
N HIS A 104 16.18 -7.19 -8.58
CA HIS A 104 16.59 -8.26 -9.49
C HIS A 104 15.94 -9.59 -9.11
N ASP A 105 15.91 -9.93 -7.81
CA ASP A 105 15.27 -11.14 -7.35
C ASP A 105 13.75 -11.11 -7.58
N GLN A 106 13.13 -9.94 -7.44
CA GLN A 106 11.72 -9.77 -7.75
C GLN A 106 11.42 -9.96 -9.23
N LEU A 107 12.25 -9.40 -10.12
CA LEU A 107 12.11 -9.55 -11.57
C LEU A 107 12.33 -11.01 -12.02
N LYS A 108 13.28 -11.73 -11.42
CA LYS A 108 13.52 -13.17 -11.72
C LYS A 108 12.39 -14.06 -11.24
N THR A 109 11.82 -13.78 -10.08
CA THR A 109 10.76 -14.60 -9.48
C THR A 109 9.39 -14.33 -10.07
N GLY A 110 9.20 -13.17 -10.73
CA GLY A 110 8.00 -12.84 -11.50
C GLY A 110 6.74 -12.85 -10.62
N TRP A 111 6.68 -11.97 -9.62
CA TRP A 111 5.46 -11.87 -8.81
C TRP A 111 4.28 -11.52 -9.71
N ASN A 112 3.36 -12.47 -9.81
CA ASN A 112 2.14 -12.35 -10.57
C ASN A 112 0.97 -12.24 -9.59
N PRO A 113 0.31 -11.07 -9.46
CA PRO A 113 -0.85 -10.93 -8.58
C PRO A 113 -2.00 -11.89 -8.96
N VAL A 114 -2.02 -12.37 -10.21
CA VAL A 114 -3.00 -13.32 -10.73
C VAL A 114 -2.68 -14.76 -10.32
N GLU A 115 -1.42 -15.12 -10.04
CA GLU A 115 -1.02 -16.46 -9.59
C GLU A 115 -0.77 -16.55 -8.09
N SER A 116 -0.42 -15.43 -7.45
CA SER A 116 -0.31 -15.36 -5.99
C SER A 116 -1.64 -15.54 -5.29
N ARG A 117 -2.76 -15.56 -6.06
CA ARG A 117 -4.14 -15.94 -5.70
C ARG A 117 -4.19 -17.10 -4.72
N ARG A 118 -3.94 -16.81 -3.45
CA ARG A 118 -4.61 -17.48 -2.35
C ARG A 118 -6.09 -17.35 -2.66
N ARG A 119 -6.85 -18.41 -2.42
CA ARG A 119 -8.31 -18.30 -2.50
C ARG A 119 -8.70 -17.10 -1.65
N PRO A 120 -9.45 -16.13 -2.19
CA PRO A 120 -9.75 -14.93 -1.46
C PRO A 120 -10.43 -15.31 -0.14
N LEU A 121 -9.87 -14.80 0.96
CA LEU A 121 -10.27 -15.16 2.31
C LEU A 121 -11.59 -14.46 2.64
N PRO A 122 -12.49 -15.07 3.41
CA PRO A 122 -13.61 -14.34 4.01
C PRO A 122 -13.08 -13.06 4.67
N PHE A 123 -13.70 -11.90 4.38
CA PHE A 123 -13.19 -10.61 4.84
C PHE A 123 -13.05 -10.55 6.36
N LYS A 124 -13.95 -11.23 7.09
CA LYS A 124 -13.84 -11.36 8.54
C LYS A 124 -12.51 -12.01 8.97
N GLU A 125 -12.13 -13.12 8.34
CA GLU A 125 -10.85 -13.80 8.64
C GLU A 125 -9.66 -12.90 8.33
N PHE A 126 -9.70 -12.18 7.21
CA PHE A 126 -8.67 -11.19 6.86
C PHE A 126 -8.57 -10.05 7.90
N ALA A 127 -9.70 -9.52 8.36
CA ALA A 127 -9.72 -8.47 9.36
C ALA A 127 -9.30 -8.98 10.75
N GLU A 128 -9.56 -10.25 11.08
CA GLU A 128 -9.03 -10.92 12.27
C GLU A 128 -7.49 -10.98 12.20
N GLU A 129 -6.91 -11.40 11.07
CA GLU A 129 -5.46 -11.40 10.86
C GLU A 129 -4.85 -9.99 11.03
N LEU A 130 -5.56 -8.95 10.54
CA LEU A 130 -5.17 -7.55 10.71
C LEU A 130 -5.11 -7.13 12.18
N VAL A 131 -6.14 -7.47 12.95
CA VAL A 131 -6.21 -7.18 14.40
C VAL A 131 -5.14 -7.95 15.17
N GLU A 132 -4.96 -9.24 14.88
CA GLU A 132 -3.96 -10.09 15.55
C GLU A 132 -2.53 -9.57 15.37
N ALA A 133 -2.22 -9.06 14.18
CA ALA A 133 -0.92 -8.43 13.94
C ALA A 133 -0.88 -6.93 14.25
N GLY A 134 -1.86 -6.44 15.02
CA GLY A 134 -1.74 -5.21 15.78
C GLY A 134 -2.38 -3.98 15.15
N ALA A 135 -3.30 -4.16 14.21
CA ALA A 135 -4.14 -3.06 13.76
C ALA A 135 -4.92 -2.48 14.94
N SER A 136 -4.86 -1.15 15.12
CA SER A 136 -5.71 -0.39 16.04
C SER A 136 -7.00 0.05 15.38
N LYS A 137 -7.02 0.17 14.05
CA LYS A 137 -8.19 0.57 13.27
C LYS A 137 -8.12 -0.01 11.85
N ILE A 138 -9.27 -0.43 11.32
CA ILE A 138 -9.41 -0.93 9.94
C ILE A 138 -10.53 -0.14 9.28
N GLU A 139 -10.25 0.44 8.12
CA GLU A 139 -11.21 1.18 7.30
C GLU A 139 -11.21 0.68 5.85
N ILE A 140 -12.35 0.81 5.18
CA ILE A 140 -12.48 0.57 3.74
C ILE A 140 -13.00 1.81 3.05
N ASP A 141 -12.38 2.22 1.95
CA ASP A 141 -12.87 3.35 1.13
C ASP A 141 -14.25 3.03 0.52
N LYS A 142 -15.22 3.93 0.71
CA LYS A 142 -16.58 3.82 0.13
C LYS A 142 -16.57 3.87 -1.40
N GLU A 143 -15.57 4.50 -2.03
CA GLU A 143 -15.45 4.54 -3.49
C GLU A 143 -15.08 3.17 -4.08
N SER A 144 -14.50 2.26 -3.29
CA SER A 144 -14.21 0.87 -3.68
C SER A 144 -15.44 0.09 -4.16
N PHE A 145 -16.65 0.55 -3.81
CA PHE A 145 -17.92 -0.13 -4.09
C PHE A 145 -18.70 0.46 -5.26
N ARG A 146 -18.23 1.56 -5.87
CA ARG A 146 -18.93 2.27 -6.96
C ARG A 146 -18.41 1.94 -8.35
N ASP A 147 -17.29 1.23 -8.41
CA ASP A 147 -16.58 0.97 -9.64
C ASP A 147 -17.01 -0.41 -10.17
N THR A 148 -17.33 -0.55 -11.46
CA THR A 148 -18.12 -1.68 -11.98
C THR A 148 -17.30 -2.84 -12.56
N ASP A 149 -15.96 -2.71 -12.56
CA ASP A 149 -15.05 -3.62 -13.27
C ASP A 149 -14.49 -4.79 -12.43
N GLY A 150 -14.97 -5.01 -11.19
CA GLY A 150 -14.58 -6.15 -10.35
C GLY A 150 -13.47 -5.81 -9.35
N THR A 151 -13.79 -4.89 -8.45
CA THR A 151 -13.05 -3.65 -8.27
C THR A 151 -12.32 -3.61 -6.93
N LEU A 152 -11.17 -2.96 -6.98
CA LEU A 152 -10.17 -2.87 -5.92
C LEU A 152 -10.80 -2.42 -4.59
N PHE A 153 -10.50 -3.13 -3.50
CA PHE A 153 -10.81 -2.69 -2.14
C PHE A 153 -9.61 -1.97 -1.57
N TRP A 154 -9.74 -0.66 -1.40
CA TRP A 154 -8.77 0.13 -0.67
C TRP A 154 -9.01 -0.09 0.82
N VAL A 155 -8.23 -1.00 1.40
CA VAL A 155 -8.24 -1.27 2.84
C VAL A 155 -7.13 -0.47 3.50
N ARG A 156 -7.47 0.18 4.60
CA ARG A 156 -6.51 0.87 5.47
C ARG A 156 -6.49 0.22 6.83
N ALA A 157 -5.36 -0.40 7.15
CA ALA A 157 -5.09 -0.92 8.49
C ALA A 157 -4.12 0.03 9.20
N TYR A 158 -4.63 0.78 10.18
CA TYR A 158 -3.83 1.65 11.04
C TYR A 158 -3.25 0.81 12.16
N THR A 159 -1.98 1.04 12.47
CA THR A 159 -1.29 0.40 13.60
C THR A 159 -0.86 1.46 14.60
N LYS A 160 -0.69 1.07 15.87
CA LYS A 160 -0.23 2.02 16.90
C LYS A 160 1.22 2.43 16.63
N PRO A 161 1.57 3.73 16.74
CA PRO A 161 2.96 4.16 16.74
C PRO A 161 3.73 3.44 17.85
N GLY A 162 4.86 2.82 17.53
CA GLY A 162 5.67 2.12 18.52
C GLY A 162 5.41 0.62 18.58
N ARG A 163 5.81 -0.07 17.52
CA ARG A 163 6.45 -1.40 17.48
C ARG A 163 6.58 -1.74 16.00
N GLY A 164 7.71 -2.30 15.58
CA GLY A 164 7.88 -2.86 14.24
C GLY A 164 6.94 -4.06 14.06
N MET A 165 5.64 -3.78 13.96
CA MET A 165 4.60 -4.75 13.70
C MET A 165 4.93 -5.33 12.33
N PRO A 166 4.97 -6.66 12.20
CA PRO A 166 5.23 -7.28 10.91
C PRO A 166 4.20 -6.77 9.91
N ILE A 167 4.67 -6.40 8.71
CA ILE A 167 3.79 -6.17 7.57
C ILE A 167 3.00 -7.46 7.40
N ILE A 168 1.72 -7.40 7.71
CA ILE A 168 0.81 -8.53 7.64
C ILE A 168 0.83 -8.97 6.18
N LYS A 169 1.02 -10.26 5.93
CA LYS A 169 0.88 -10.82 4.59
C LYS A 169 -0.58 -10.67 4.19
N LEU A 170 -0.94 -9.53 3.60
CA LEU A 170 -2.28 -9.33 3.09
C LEU A 170 -2.52 -10.35 1.98
N THR A 171 -3.69 -10.95 2.00
CA THR A 171 -4.19 -11.75 0.88
C THR A 171 -4.41 -10.83 -0.32
N ASP A 172 -4.16 -11.32 -1.53
CA ASP A 172 -4.38 -10.55 -2.77
C ASP A 172 -5.88 -10.29 -3.04
N GLY A 173 -6.76 -10.84 -2.20
CA GLY A 173 -8.19 -10.60 -2.27
C GLY A 173 -8.98 -11.14 -1.09
N VAL A 174 -10.14 -10.54 -0.87
CA VAL A 174 -11.10 -10.86 0.19
C VAL A 174 -12.46 -11.19 -0.41
N ARG A 175 -13.24 -12.01 0.29
CA ARG A 175 -14.62 -12.33 -0.06
C ARG A 175 -15.59 -11.72 0.93
N PHE A 176 -16.64 -11.13 0.37
CA PHE A 176 -17.82 -10.70 1.11
C PHE A 176 -19.04 -11.41 0.54
N GLY A 177 -19.59 -12.38 1.27
CA GLY A 177 -20.56 -13.33 0.72
C GLY A 177 -19.96 -14.08 -0.50
N ASP A 178 -20.66 -14.03 -1.63
CA ASP A 178 -20.23 -14.67 -2.88
C ASP A 178 -19.33 -13.78 -3.76
N ARG A 179 -19.13 -12.51 -3.40
CA ARG A 179 -18.30 -11.56 -4.17
C ARG A 179 -16.85 -11.60 -3.68
N GLY A 180 -15.92 -11.61 -4.62
CA GLY A 180 -14.48 -11.50 -4.36
C GLY A 180 -13.96 -10.15 -4.81
N TYR A 181 -13.06 -9.58 -4.02
CA TYR A 181 -12.46 -8.27 -4.24
C TYR A 181 -10.95 -8.39 -4.15
N LEU A 182 -10.20 -7.64 -4.95
CA LEU A 182 -8.75 -7.49 -4.78
C LEU A 182 -8.49 -6.54 -3.62
N VAL A 183 -7.51 -6.83 -2.77
CA VAL A 183 -7.13 -5.91 -1.69
C VAL A 183 -5.95 -5.08 -2.17
N ASP A 184 -6.12 -3.76 -2.23
CA ASP A 184 -5.01 -2.81 -2.26
C ASP A 184 -4.90 -2.15 -0.88
N GLY A 185 -3.72 -2.30 -0.28
CA GLY A 185 -3.48 -2.08 1.13
C GLY A 185 -2.46 -0.99 1.38
N LEU A 186 -2.95 0.19 1.78
CA LEU A 186 -2.12 1.16 2.50
C LEU A 186 -2.18 0.79 3.99
N CYS A 187 -1.03 0.62 4.64
CA CYS A 187 -0.94 0.50 6.11
C CYS A 187 -0.45 1.84 6.71
N PRO A 188 -1.29 2.89 6.76
CA PRO A 188 -0.84 4.19 7.25
C PRO A 188 -0.56 4.15 8.76
N LEU A 189 0.60 4.67 9.18
CA LEU A 189 0.96 4.91 10.57
C LEU A 189 0.24 6.12 11.20
N VAL A 190 -0.38 7.00 10.40
CA VAL A 190 -1.01 8.21 10.92
C VAL A 190 -2.51 8.19 10.75
N TYR A 191 -3.16 8.43 11.87
CA TYR A 191 -4.57 8.72 12.03
C TYR A 191 -4.92 10.08 11.41
N LEU A 192 -5.00 10.16 10.08
CA LEU A 192 -5.74 11.26 9.47
C LEU A 192 -7.23 10.94 9.61
N PRO A 193 -8.06 11.85 10.16
CA PRO A 193 -9.50 11.62 10.25
C PRO A 193 -10.10 11.56 8.85
N THR A 194 -10.50 10.35 8.45
CA THR A 194 -11.05 10.02 7.15
C THR A 194 -12.54 9.63 7.22
N GLU A 195 -13.21 9.91 8.35
CA GLU A 195 -14.53 9.34 8.69
C GLU A 195 -15.64 9.61 7.66
N GLU A 196 -15.54 10.68 6.86
CA GLU A 196 -16.60 11.00 5.88
C GLU A 196 -16.62 10.03 4.68
N TRP A 197 -15.49 9.42 4.33
CA TRP A 197 -15.34 8.70 3.06
C TRP A 197 -15.05 7.20 3.20
N SER A 198 -14.87 6.69 4.43
CA SER A 198 -14.61 5.26 4.67
C SER A 198 -15.67 4.59 5.56
N VAL A 199 -15.76 3.27 5.47
CA VAL A 199 -16.49 2.41 6.40
C VAL A 199 -15.51 1.88 7.45
N VAL A 200 -15.75 2.21 8.72
CA VAL A 200 -14.93 1.70 9.84
C VAL A 200 -15.37 0.28 10.18
N VAL A 201 -14.44 -0.66 10.00
CA VAL A 201 -14.62 -2.11 10.23
C VAL A 201 -14.12 -2.51 11.63
N TYR A 202 -13.10 -1.85 12.12
CA TYR A 202 -12.56 -2.08 13.45
C TYR A 202 -11.96 -0.79 13.99
N ALA A 203 -12.16 -0.51 15.26
CA ALA A 203 -11.47 0.55 15.99
C ALA A 203 -11.36 0.14 17.46
N ASP A 204 -10.15 0.06 17.99
CA ASP A 204 -9.96 -0.28 19.40
C ASP A 204 -10.28 0.90 20.33
N SER A 205 -10.33 0.63 21.65
CA SER A 205 -10.67 1.66 22.64
C SER A 205 -9.64 2.77 22.82
N THR A 206 -8.49 2.64 22.16
CA THR A 206 -7.36 3.57 22.24
C THR A 206 -7.12 4.31 20.93
N ASP A 207 -7.92 4.05 19.90
CA ASP A 207 -7.95 4.84 18.68
C ASP A 207 -8.34 6.29 19.01
N PRO A 208 -7.54 7.28 18.61
CA PRO A 208 -7.77 8.67 18.99
C PRO A 208 -8.81 9.39 18.10
N VAL A 209 -9.26 8.76 17.01
CA VAL A 209 -10.04 9.42 15.96
C VAL A 209 -11.47 8.92 15.91
N SER A 210 -11.68 7.62 16.03
CA SER A 210 -12.96 6.97 15.86
C SER A 210 -13.47 6.38 17.16
N LYS A 211 -14.80 6.30 17.26
CA LYS A 211 -15.43 5.55 18.36
C LYS A 211 -15.03 4.09 18.27
N PRO A 212 -14.86 3.39 19.40
CA PRO A 212 -14.53 1.98 19.38
C PRO A 212 -15.62 1.18 18.68
N VAL A 213 -15.22 0.27 17.79
CA VAL A 213 -16.10 -0.61 17.02
C VAL A 213 -15.48 -2.00 17.05
N SER A 214 -16.22 -2.98 17.57
CA SER A 214 -15.79 -4.38 17.51
C SER A 214 -15.78 -4.87 16.08
N LEU A 215 -14.93 -5.85 15.79
CA LEU A 215 -14.80 -6.38 14.45
C LEU A 215 -16.14 -6.95 13.94
N GLU A 216 -16.89 -7.67 14.77
CA GLU A 216 -18.20 -8.20 14.41
C GLU A 216 -19.14 -7.08 13.98
N ARG A 217 -19.20 -6.00 14.77
CA ARG A 217 -20.09 -4.89 14.48
C ARG A 217 -19.68 -4.13 13.22
N GLY A 218 -18.38 -3.95 12.99
CA GLY A 218 -17.91 -3.26 11.79
C GLY A 218 -18.08 -4.10 10.52
N VAL A 219 -17.93 -5.43 10.59
CA VAL A 219 -18.26 -6.33 9.47
C VAL A 219 -19.75 -6.30 9.15
N GLU A 220 -20.64 -6.27 10.16
CA GLU A 220 -22.08 -6.07 9.93
C GLU A 220 -22.39 -4.72 9.29
N ASN A 221 -21.74 -3.64 9.73
CA ASN A 221 -21.93 -2.31 9.16
C ASN A 221 -21.48 -2.27 7.69
N LEU A 222 -20.36 -2.93 7.38
CA LEU A 222 -19.86 -3.07 6.02
C LEU A 222 -20.83 -3.86 5.14
N GLN A 223 -21.38 -4.96 5.65
CA GLN A 223 -22.41 -5.73 4.95
C GLN A 223 -23.60 -4.86 4.56
N ALA A 224 -24.16 -4.16 5.55
CA ALA A 224 -25.31 -3.30 5.34
C ALA A 224 -25.02 -2.16 4.36
N TYR A 225 -23.78 -1.67 4.31
CA TYR A 225 -23.36 -0.67 3.33
C TYR A 225 -23.35 -1.22 1.90
N ILE A 226 -22.70 -2.38 1.68
CA ILE A 226 -22.63 -3.05 0.37
C ILE A 226 -24.03 -3.36 -0.15
N GLU A 227 -24.88 -3.98 0.68
CA GLU A 227 -26.26 -4.32 0.31
C GLU A 227 -27.09 -3.09 -0.06
N LYS A 228 -26.84 -1.95 0.59
CA LYS A 228 -27.50 -0.68 0.28
C LYS A 228 -27.03 -0.11 -1.05
N GLU A 229 -25.73 -0.07 -1.33
CA GLU A 229 -25.21 0.43 -2.63
C GLU A 229 -25.71 -0.45 -3.79
N ASP A 230 -25.70 -1.79 -3.63
CA ASP A 230 -26.23 -2.72 -4.64
C ASP A 230 -27.72 -2.46 -4.95
N SER A 231 -28.50 -2.02 -3.96
CA SER A 231 -29.92 -1.69 -4.15
C SER A 231 -30.14 -0.38 -4.92
N ILE A 232 -29.16 0.52 -4.95
CA ILE A 232 -29.24 1.82 -5.63
C ILE A 232 -28.91 1.68 -7.12
N GLU A 233 -28.04 0.75 -7.51
CA GLU A 233 -27.68 0.51 -8.92
C GLU A 233 -28.76 -0.28 -9.70
N THR A 234 -29.75 -0.85 -9.02
CA THR A 234 -30.84 -1.64 -9.65
C THR A 234 -32.07 -0.83 -10.13
N PHE A 235 -32.02 0.51 -10.17
CA PHE A 235 -33.14 1.37 -10.60
C PHE A 235 -32.84 2.22 -11.84
#